data_AF-A0A6V8KXN3-F1
#
_entry.id   AF-A0A6V8KXN3-F1
#
_cell.length_a   1.000
_cell.length_b   1.000
_cell.length_c   1.000
_cell.angle_alpha   90.00
_cell.angle_beta   90.00
_cell.angle_gamma   90.00
#
_symmetry.space_group_name_H-M   'P 1'
#
loop_
_entity.id
_entity.type
_entity.pdbx_description
1 polymer ?
#
loop_
_entity_poly.entity_id
_entity_poly.type
_entity_poly.pdbx_seq_one_letter_code
_entity_poly.pdbx_strand_id
1 'polypeptide(L)'
;MGGRRVLPRRRGRTRRAASRPAGRPAEKPGLPDRLAGYSLLTSTVSKAPPGRAIALYGYGNGELFNMFQPLVVGADRDTYRRVDAADERDRPTALLAPDGTRVLLGEDRRATRDLLLVDLTNGRRRSIPIGDPVGVRLLAWSPDGRYVAYAAAPLGPSDGSVNFVDSTVARTGTLRLLDVSTGRSTEVPTATPAWTAAFAPDSGRLAVQVGQEAHLIDLDGRGSGTVPIPGGRELAAGAGWSPDGRFLATVPWAADGPSGGNTNHSVFLSLTVDVQFLAITGTPVPEPVQDVVQLLGWRSADSMVVATTNDAGQLSLTEVALGAGTRRTLSRFDTGSTCELGTQNCQVFDLQLATGLLPDLTVREAGRPRRGPWPATLTIPVAATVVGAALLLWRRMRRPLAPGDRIRRYQSIHDDLAHVQVVPGKVEVYGRRTTAWVRQGCGSRRVRPREQRSVPRRTSR
;
A
#
# COMPACT_ATOMS: atom_id res chain seq x y z
N MET A 1 -49.76 23.92 -58.19
CA MET A 1 -49.37 24.69 -56.99
C MET A 1 -49.71 23.81 -55.80
N GLY A 2 -48.83 23.23 -54.99
CA GLY A 2 -47.52 23.67 -54.53
C GLY A 2 -47.56 23.82 -53.00
N GLY A 3 -47.78 22.74 -52.24
CA GLY A 3 -47.83 22.75 -50.77
C GLY A 3 -46.84 21.75 -50.17
N ARG A 4 -45.63 22.21 -49.85
CA ARG A 4 -44.54 21.42 -49.26
C ARG A 4 -44.86 21.00 -47.82
N ARG A 5 -44.92 19.70 -47.55
CA ARG A 5 -44.75 19.13 -46.19
C ARG A 5 -43.29 19.23 -45.78
N VAL A 6 -43.02 19.88 -44.65
CA VAL A 6 -41.70 19.96 -44.01
C VAL A 6 -41.53 18.71 -43.12
N LEU A 7 -40.58 17.84 -43.46
CA LEU A 7 -40.09 16.75 -42.60
C LEU A 7 -39.07 17.30 -41.59
N PRO A 8 -39.12 16.91 -40.30
CA PRO A 8 -38.08 17.29 -39.35
C PRO A 8 -36.78 16.51 -39.61
N ARG A 9 -35.67 17.25 -39.72
CA ARG A 9 -34.30 16.73 -39.85
C ARG A 9 -33.95 15.82 -38.66
N ARG A 10 -33.68 14.53 -38.93
CA ARG A 10 -32.96 13.64 -38.00
C ARG A 10 -31.57 14.24 -37.70
N ARG A 11 -31.37 14.78 -36.50
CA ARG A 11 -30.02 15.04 -35.97
C ARG A 11 -29.37 13.69 -35.66
N GLY A 12 -28.30 13.37 -36.38
CA GLY A 12 -27.44 12.23 -36.08
C GLY A 12 -26.86 12.37 -34.68
N ARG A 13 -27.31 11.52 -33.75
CA ARG A 13 -26.62 11.29 -32.49
C ARG A 13 -25.32 10.56 -32.82
N THR A 14 -24.21 11.27 -32.72
CA THR A 14 -22.88 10.66 -32.62
C THR A 14 -22.92 9.68 -31.44
N ARG A 15 -22.72 8.39 -31.73
CA ARG A 15 -22.53 7.35 -30.72
C ARG A 15 -21.28 7.72 -29.92
N ARG A 16 -21.49 8.32 -28.75
CA ARG A 16 -20.48 8.40 -27.70
C ARG A 16 -20.05 6.95 -27.45
N ALA A 17 -18.76 6.66 -27.64
CA ALA A 17 -18.20 5.36 -27.32
C ALA A 17 -18.55 5.06 -25.85
N ALA A 18 -19.47 4.10 -25.65
CA ALA A 18 -19.82 3.65 -24.33
C ALA A 18 -18.56 3.04 -23.72
N SER A 19 -18.07 3.65 -22.64
CA SER A 19 -17.12 3.03 -21.74
C SER A 19 -17.62 1.63 -21.40
N ARG A 20 -16.82 0.59 -21.67
CA ARG A 20 -17.13 -0.78 -21.25
C ARG A 20 -17.53 -0.78 -19.77
N PRO A 21 -18.61 -1.45 -19.37
CA PRO A 21 -18.96 -1.57 -17.98
C PRO A 21 -17.77 -2.19 -17.23
N ALA A 22 -17.53 -1.71 -16.01
CA ALA A 22 -16.63 -2.37 -15.07
C ALA A 22 -17.00 -3.86 -15.07
N GLY A 23 -16.04 -4.73 -15.39
CA GLY A 23 -16.29 -6.17 -15.41
C GLY A 23 -16.90 -6.61 -14.07
N ARG A 24 -17.55 -7.78 -14.06
CA ARG A 24 -17.98 -8.37 -12.78
C ARG A 24 -16.78 -8.43 -11.81
N PRO A 25 -17.00 -8.15 -10.51
CA PRO A 25 -15.98 -8.42 -9.50
C PRO A 25 -15.56 -9.89 -9.61
N ALA A 26 -14.29 -10.17 -9.31
CA ALA A 26 -13.84 -11.55 -9.20
C ALA A 26 -14.65 -12.23 -8.08
N GLU A 27 -15.04 -13.49 -8.30
CA GLU A 27 -15.84 -14.23 -7.32
C GLU A 27 -15.05 -14.48 -6.03
N LYS A 28 -13.72 -14.63 -6.13
CA LYS A 28 -12.79 -14.72 -5.01
C LYS A 28 -11.88 -13.51 -4.93
N PRO A 29 -11.55 -13.02 -3.72
CA PRO A 29 -10.55 -11.98 -3.55
C PRO A 29 -9.18 -12.48 -4.02
N GLY A 30 -8.42 -11.60 -4.65
CA GLY A 30 -7.08 -11.88 -5.11
C GLY A 30 -6.06 -10.89 -4.56
N LEU A 31 -4.82 -11.34 -4.45
CA LEU A 31 -3.64 -10.54 -4.17
C LEU A 31 -2.68 -10.69 -5.36
N PRO A 32 -2.15 -9.60 -5.93
CA PRO A 32 -1.16 -9.72 -6.98
C PRO A 32 0.13 -10.30 -6.40
N ASP A 33 0.75 -11.23 -7.10
CA ASP A 33 2.04 -11.83 -6.74
C ASP A 33 3.20 -10.82 -6.70
N ARG A 34 3.00 -9.63 -7.28
CA ARG A 34 3.87 -8.47 -7.17
C ARG A 34 3.05 -7.20 -6.95
N LEU A 35 3.30 -6.52 -5.84
CA LEU A 35 2.75 -5.20 -5.58
C LEU A 35 3.51 -4.14 -6.38
N ALA A 36 2.74 -3.27 -7.05
CA ALA A 36 3.28 -2.26 -7.94
C ALA A 36 4.15 -1.22 -7.20
N GLY A 37 5.26 -0.81 -7.85
CA GLY A 37 6.15 0.23 -7.35
C GLY A 37 5.53 1.61 -7.24
N TYR A 38 6.32 2.57 -6.75
CA TYR A 38 5.84 3.89 -6.38
C TYR A 38 5.39 4.70 -7.61
N SER A 39 4.36 5.55 -7.46
CA SER A 39 3.96 6.46 -8.54
C SER A 39 3.25 7.70 -8.03
N LEU A 40 3.74 8.86 -8.46
CA LEU A 40 3.10 10.17 -8.25
C LEU A 40 1.81 10.36 -9.04
N LEU A 41 1.53 9.49 -10.03
CA LEU A 41 0.38 9.58 -10.92
C LEU A 41 -0.75 8.63 -10.52
N THR A 42 -0.81 8.26 -9.23
CA THR A 42 -1.88 7.44 -8.67
C THR A 42 -3.08 8.32 -8.31
N SER A 43 -4.24 7.98 -8.88
CA SER A 43 -5.51 8.66 -8.59
C SER A 43 -6.01 8.35 -7.18
N THR A 44 -7.04 9.06 -6.75
CA THR A 44 -7.55 8.98 -5.38
C THR A 44 -8.84 8.15 -5.29
N VAL A 45 -9.14 7.65 -4.10
CA VAL A 45 -10.38 6.91 -3.80
C VAL A 45 -11.60 7.76 -4.16
N SER A 46 -11.62 9.04 -3.79
CA SER A 46 -12.78 9.92 -4.03
C SER A 46 -13.03 10.18 -5.53
N LYS A 47 -11.99 10.13 -6.37
CA LYS A 47 -12.11 10.35 -7.83
C LYS A 47 -12.43 9.09 -8.61
N ALA A 48 -11.84 7.97 -8.20
CA ALA A 48 -11.98 6.69 -8.89
C ALA A 48 -11.96 5.56 -7.86
N PRO A 49 -13.10 5.23 -7.24
CA PRO A 49 -13.15 4.23 -6.18
C PRO A 49 -12.56 2.88 -6.63
N PRO A 50 -11.70 2.25 -5.81
CA PRO A 50 -11.08 0.97 -6.18
C PRO A 50 -12.03 -0.23 -6.09
N GLY A 51 -13.17 -0.08 -5.39
CA GLY A 51 -13.98 -1.21 -4.94
C GLY A 51 -13.43 -1.76 -3.63
N ARG A 52 -13.69 -3.05 -3.38
CA ARG A 52 -13.10 -3.76 -2.25
C ARG A 52 -11.57 -3.82 -2.39
N ALA A 53 -10.84 -3.53 -1.32
CA ALA A 53 -9.40 -3.62 -1.21
C ALA A 53 -8.97 -4.88 -0.45
N ILE A 54 -7.81 -5.45 -0.82
CA ILE A 54 -7.16 -6.54 -0.09
C ILE A 54 -6.08 -6.03 0.87
N ALA A 55 -5.51 -4.87 0.59
CA ALA A 55 -4.44 -4.28 1.40
C ALA A 55 -4.57 -2.77 1.50
N LEU A 56 -4.12 -2.22 2.62
CA LEU A 56 -3.85 -0.81 2.90
C LEU A 56 -2.40 -0.70 3.39
N TYR A 57 -1.62 0.25 2.88
CA TYR A 57 -0.28 0.52 3.39
C TYR A 57 0.17 1.93 3.05
N GLY A 58 1.05 2.48 3.87
CA GLY A 58 1.83 3.65 3.54
C GLY A 58 3.00 3.30 2.61
N TYR A 59 3.26 4.13 1.60
CA TYR A 59 4.38 3.94 0.69
C TYR A 59 5.04 5.26 0.31
N GLY A 60 6.35 5.36 0.49
CA GLY A 60 7.10 6.56 0.13
C GLY A 60 8.32 6.78 1.02
N ASN A 61 8.81 8.01 1.05
CA ASN A 61 9.88 8.49 1.93
C ASN A 61 9.61 9.98 2.21
N GLY A 62 10.32 10.63 3.13
CA GLY A 62 10.09 12.02 3.47
C GLY A 62 11.25 12.77 4.10
N GLU A 63 12.49 12.59 3.65
CA GLU A 63 13.59 13.48 4.09
C GLU A 63 13.53 14.87 3.46
N LEU A 64 13.23 15.02 2.16
CA LEU A 64 13.25 16.32 1.46
C LEU A 64 11.86 16.83 1.05
N PHE A 65 11.02 16.00 0.44
CA PHE A 65 9.76 16.41 -0.18
C PHE A 65 8.51 15.76 0.41
N ASN A 66 8.64 14.92 1.46
CA ASN A 66 7.53 14.24 2.15
C ASN A 66 6.59 13.52 1.16
N MET A 67 7.12 12.51 0.47
CA MET A 67 6.47 11.78 -0.62
C MET A 67 5.62 10.58 -0.17
N PHE A 68 5.16 10.53 1.07
CA PHE A 68 4.35 9.42 1.56
C PHE A 68 2.95 9.38 0.92
N GLN A 69 2.46 8.16 0.64
CA GLN A 69 1.13 7.92 0.08
C GLN A 69 0.45 6.78 0.85
N PRO A 70 -0.75 6.99 1.41
CA PRO A 70 -1.61 5.92 1.90
C PRO A 70 -2.30 5.27 0.70
N LEU A 71 -1.98 4.00 0.44
CA LEU A 71 -2.43 3.26 -0.74
C LEU A 71 -3.31 2.09 -0.37
N VAL A 72 -4.40 1.92 -1.12
CA VAL A 72 -5.20 0.69 -1.13
C VAL A 72 -5.01 -0.07 -2.43
N VAL A 73 -5.03 -1.40 -2.32
CA VAL A 73 -4.91 -2.34 -3.45
C VAL A 73 -6.21 -3.11 -3.61
N GLY A 74 -6.76 -3.11 -4.82
CA GLY A 74 -8.01 -3.81 -5.13
C GLY A 74 -7.92 -5.32 -4.90
N ALA A 75 -8.95 -5.88 -4.27
CA ALA A 75 -9.11 -7.32 -4.10
C ALA A 75 -9.49 -8.00 -5.41
N ASP A 76 -10.24 -7.33 -6.29
CA ASP A 76 -10.75 -7.97 -7.50
C ASP A 76 -9.87 -7.72 -8.74
N ARG A 77 -8.97 -6.72 -8.68
CA ARG A 77 -8.11 -6.26 -9.78
C ARG A 77 -6.88 -5.55 -9.24
N ASP A 78 -5.85 -5.40 -10.06
CA ASP A 78 -4.61 -4.64 -9.75
C ASP A 78 -4.84 -3.12 -9.78
N THR A 79 -5.84 -2.67 -9.04
CA THR A 79 -6.22 -1.28 -8.88
C THR A 79 -5.50 -0.71 -7.67
N TYR A 80 -4.82 0.43 -7.86
CA TYR A 80 -4.13 1.15 -6.79
C TYR A 80 -4.74 2.52 -6.64
N ARG A 81 -5.12 2.91 -5.42
CA ARG A 81 -5.67 4.25 -5.15
C ARG A 81 -5.07 4.85 -3.90
N ARG A 82 -4.84 6.15 -3.95
CA ARG A 82 -4.51 6.95 -2.78
C ARG A 82 -5.76 7.21 -1.95
N VAL A 83 -5.68 6.97 -0.65
CA VAL A 83 -6.72 7.36 0.30
C VAL A 83 -6.55 8.85 0.58
N ASP A 84 -7.13 9.70 -0.28
CA ASP A 84 -6.95 11.16 -0.20
C ASP A 84 -7.43 11.77 1.12
N ALA A 85 -8.45 11.17 1.74
CA ALA A 85 -8.88 11.56 3.08
C ALA A 85 -7.80 11.38 4.17
N ALA A 86 -6.86 10.44 3.98
CA ALA A 86 -5.73 10.26 4.89
C ALA A 86 -4.60 11.25 4.60
N ASP A 87 -4.37 11.59 3.32
CA ASP A 87 -3.45 12.67 2.95
C ASP A 87 -3.86 14.01 3.58
N GLU A 88 -5.17 14.31 3.58
CA GLU A 88 -5.74 15.55 4.16
C GLU A 88 -5.59 15.64 5.69
N ARG A 89 -5.32 14.52 6.38
CA ARG A 89 -5.17 14.43 7.84
C ARG A 89 -3.70 14.25 8.29
N ASP A 90 -2.74 14.48 7.39
CA ASP A 90 -1.28 14.44 7.65
C ASP A 90 -0.80 13.22 8.45
N ARG A 91 -1.02 12.02 7.86
CA ARG A 91 -0.71 10.68 8.42
C ARG A 91 -1.56 10.32 9.65
N PRO A 92 -2.88 10.09 9.46
CA PRO A 92 -3.72 9.58 10.53
C PRO A 92 -3.49 8.07 10.74
N THR A 93 -3.83 7.60 11.93
CA THR A 93 -4.08 6.20 12.20
C THR A 93 -5.23 5.74 11.30
N ALA A 94 -5.08 4.53 10.74
CA ALA A 94 -6.05 3.98 9.81
C ALA A 94 -6.33 2.52 10.15
N LEU A 95 -7.57 2.07 9.95
CA LEU A 95 -7.93 0.66 9.94
C LEU A 95 -8.65 0.32 8.64
N LEU A 96 -8.18 -0.71 7.95
CA LEU A 96 -8.90 -1.34 6.84
C LEU A 96 -9.96 -2.30 7.41
N ALA A 97 -11.21 -2.14 7.00
CA ALA A 97 -12.28 -3.04 7.40
C ALA A 97 -12.00 -4.48 6.91
N PRO A 98 -12.41 -5.53 7.65
CA PRO A 98 -12.14 -6.92 7.27
C PRO A 98 -12.72 -7.33 5.92
N ASP A 99 -13.84 -6.71 5.53
CA ASP A 99 -14.48 -6.90 4.22
C ASP A 99 -13.78 -6.14 3.09
N GLY A 100 -12.77 -5.31 3.39
CA GLY A 100 -12.02 -4.51 2.44
C GLY A 100 -12.80 -3.36 1.81
N THR A 101 -14.02 -3.06 2.25
CA THR A 101 -14.89 -2.06 1.60
C THR A 101 -14.74 -0.67 2.20
N ARG A 102 -14.15 -0.56 3.39
CA ARG A 102 -14.11 0.67 4.18
C ARG A 102 -12.75 0.87 4.81
N VAL A 103 -12.36 2.14 5.02
CA VAL A 103 -11.21 2.53 5.85
C VAL A 103 -11.71 3.51 6.90
N LEU A 104 -11.40 3.27 8.16
CA LEU A 104 -11.63 4.22 9.24
C LEU A 104 -10.35 4.99 9.52
N LEU A 105 -10.45 6.31 9.62
CA LEU A 105 -9.33 7.21 9.86
C LEU A 105 -9.52 7.97 11.17
N GLY A 106 -8.47 8.01 11.99
CA GLY A 106 -8.37 8.83 13.18
C GLY A 106 -7.66 10.17 12.93
N GLU A 107 -7.09 10.74 14.00
CA GLU A 107 -6.30 11.96 13.99
C GLU A 107 -5.11 11.76 14.94
N ASP A 108 -3.90 11.90 14.43
CA ASP A 108 -2.68 11.54 15.16
C ASP A 108 -1.92 12.75 15.71
N ARG A 109 -2.29 13.97 15.28
CA ARG A 109 -1.57 15.19 15.66
C ARG A 109 -2.26 16.01 16.73
N ARG A 110 -3.54 15.76 17.00
CA ARG A 110 -4.35 16.57 17.91
C ARG A 110 -5.59 15.82 18.40
N ALA A 111 -6.28 16.44 19.36
CA ALA A 111 -7.59 15.98 19.78
C ALA A 111 -8.60 16.07 18.62
N THR A 112 -9.48 15.08 18.51
CA THR A 112 -10.56 15.02 17.54
C THR A 112 -11.90 14.73 18.19
N ARG A 113 -12.97 15.24 17.57
CA ARG A 113 -14.37 15.00 17.95
C ARG A 113 -15.04 13.95 17.07
N ASP A 114 -14.34 13.49 16.04
CA ASP A 114 -14.86 12.55 15.07
C ASP A 114 -13.80 11.58 14.53
N LEU A 115 -14.30 10.48 13.99
CA LEU A 115 -13.56 9.55 13.15
C LEU A 115 -14.13 9.59 11.74
N LEU A 116 -13.30 9.41 10.72
CA LEU A 116 -13.71 9.51 9.33
C LEU A 116 -13.76 8.14 8.68
N LEU A 117 -14.96 7.69 8.32
CA LEU A 117 -15.18 6.47 7.58
C LEU A 117 -15.19 6.75 6.07
N VAL A 118 -14.28 6.11 5.34
CA VAL A 118 -14.14 6.21 3.88
C VAL A 118 -14.68 4.93 3.24
N ASP A 119 -15.65 5.07 2.35
CA ASP A 119 -16.19 3.97 1.55
C ASP A 119 -15.36 3.80 0.27
N LEU A 120 -14.70 2.67 0.13
CA LEU A 120 -13.83 2.36 -1.01
C LEU A 120 -14.61 1.93 -2.27
N THR A 121 -15.90 1.61 -2.14
CA THR A 121 -16.75 1.18 -3.26
C THR A 121 -17.30 2.35 -4.06
N ASN A 122 -17.55 3.47 -3.40
CA ASN A 122 -18.15 4.66 -4.01
C ASN A 122 -17.40 5.97 -3.74
N GLY A 123 -16.36 5.94 -2.90
CA GLY A 123 -15.52 7.09 -2.59
C GLY A 123 -16.15 8.11 -1.63
N ARG A 124 -17.33 7.80 -1.06
CA ARG A 124 -18.00 8.68 -0.08
C ARG A 124 -17.30 8.61 1.27
N ARG A 125 -17.43 9.69 2.02
CA ARG A 125 -16.86 9.85 3.35
C ARG A 125 -17.98 10.16 4.35
N ARG A 126 -17.94 9.56 5.53
CA ARG A 126 -18.89 9.78 6.64
C ARG A 126 -18.09 10.11 7.90
N SER A 127 -18.34 11.27 8.48
CA SER A 127 -17.86 11.61 9.82
C SER A 127 -18.72 10.89 10.87
N ILE A 128 -18.07 10.29 11.86
CA ILE A 128 -18.68 9.59 12.99
C ILE A 128 -18.32 10.38 14.26
N PRO A 129 -19.26 11.12 14.85
CA PRO A 129 -19.02 11.85 16.09
C PRO A 129 -18.67 10.91 17.24
N ILE A 130 -17.66 11.26 18.03
CA ILE A 130 -17.23 10.50 19.22
C ILE A 130 -17.37 11.31 20.52
N GLY A 131 -18.05 12.46 20.45
CA GLY A 131 -18.28 13.36 21.57
C GLY A 131 -17.25 14.49 21.64
N ASP A 132 -16.79 14.79 22.84
CA ASP A 132 -15.83 15.87 23.08
C ASP A 132 -14.45 15.58 22.45
N PRO A 133 -13.67 16.62 22.10
CA PRO A 133 -12.34 16.45 21.55
C PRO A 133 -11.41 15.64 22.46
N VAL A 134 -10.92 14.50 21.97
CA VAL A 134 -9.98 13.61 22.67
C VAL A 134 -8.89 13.12 21.74
N GLY A 135 -7.76 12.71 22.29
CA GLY A 135 -6.78 11.91 21.55
C GLY A 135 -7.34 10.53 21.31
N VAL A 136 -7.10 9.97 20.12
CA VAL A 136 -7.63 8.66 19.72
C VAL A 136 -6.55 7.81 19.13
N ARG A 137 -6.57 6.52 19.46
CA ARG A 137 -5.82 5.47 18.76
C ARG A 137 -6.74 4.33 18.37
N LEU A 138 -6.74 3.96 17.10
CA LEU A 138 -7.49 2.81 16.61
C LEU A 138 -6.73 1.52 16.95
N LEU A 139 -7.42 0.50 17.45
CA LEU A 139 -6.79 -0.75 17.91
C LEU A 139 -7.14 -1.94 17.03
N ALA A 140 -8.43 -2.18 16.77
CA ALA A 140 -8.88 -3.34 15.99
C ALA A 140 -10.30 -3.16 15.44
N TRP A 141 -10.60 -3.89 14.37
CA TRP A 141 -11.95 -4.03 13.82
C TRP A 141 -12.46 -5.46 14.10
N SER A 142 -13.73 -5.60 14.47
CA SER A 142 -14.37 -6.92 14.62
C SER A 142 -14.47 -7.64 13.27
N PRO A 143 -14.32 -8.99 13.23
CA PRO A 143 -14.38 -9.76 11.99
C PRO A 143 -15.64 -9.55 11.14
N ASP A 144 -16.79 -9.32 11.78
CA ASP A 144 -18.07 -9.02 11.12
C ASP A 144 -18.15 -7.61 10.51
N GLY A 145 -17.15 -6.75 10.75
CA GLY A 145 -17.09 -5.39 10.24
C GLY A 145 -17.99 -4.38 10.96
N ARG A 146 -18.62 -4.75 12.08
CA ARG A 146 -19.58 -3.88 12.79
C ARG A 146 -18.93 -3.01 13.86
N TYR A 147 -17.98 -3.54 14.62
CA TYR A 147 -17.39 -2.87 15.77
C TYR A 147 -15.93 -2.48 15.55
N VAL A 148 -15.53 -1.37 16.13
CA VAL A 148 -14.13 -0.94 16.20
C VAL A 148 -13.75 -0.66 17.65
N ALA A 149 -12.67 -1.28 18.09
CA ALA A 149 -12.01 -0.96 19.35
C ALA A 149 -11.03 0.19 19.13
N TYR A 150 -11.13 1.22 19.96
CA TYR A 150 -10.19 2.34 19.98
C TYR A 150 -9.93 2.79 21.41
N ALA A 151 -8.73 3.29 21.68
CA ALA A 151 -8.41 3.94 22.94
C ALA A 151 -8.63 5.45 22.81
N ALA A 152 -9.13 6.09 23.87
CA ALA A 152 -9.32 7.53 23.90
C ALA A 152 -8.87 8.13 25.24
N ALA A 153 -8.18 9.27 25.18
CA ALA A 153 -7.71 10.01 26.35
C ALA A 153 -7.91 11.52 26.16
N PRO A 154 -8.24 12.28 27.22
CA PRO A 154 -8.04 13.72 27.21
C PRO A 154 -6.59 14.07 26.87
N LEU A 155 -6.37 15.09 26.06
CA LEU A 155 -5.03 15.57 25.75
C LEU A 155 -4.70 16.79 26.60
N GLY A 156 -3.51 16.78 27.20
CA GLY A 156 -2.88 17.97 27.77
C GLY A 156 -2.29 18.87 26.68
N PRO A 157 -1.53 19.90 27.09
CA PRO A 157 -0.72 20.69 26.16
C PRO A 157 0.22 19.78 25.38
N SER A 158 0.29 19.96 24.06
CA SER A 158 1.30 19.27 23.25
C SER A 158 2.69 19.62 23.76
N ASP A 159 3.54 18.60 23.89
CA ASP A 159 4.96 18.74 24.18
C ASP A 159 5.78 19.07 22.91
N GLY A 160 5.12 19.29 21.77
CA GLY A 160 5.76 19.51 20.47
C GLY A 160 6.22 18.23 19.76
N SER A 161 6.05 17.04 20.37
CA SER A 161 6.41 15.78 19.75
C SER A 161 5.39 15.35 18.68
N VAL A 162 5.88 14.76 17.59
CA VAL A 162 5.04 14.27 16.49
C VAL A 162 4.13 13.11 16.89
N ASN A 163 4.50 12.37 17.95
CA ASN A 163 3.77 11.21 18.47
C ASN A 163 3.06 11.50 19.81
N PHE A 164 2.85 12.78 20.14
CA PHE A 164 2.26 13.19 21.42
C PHE A 164 0.90 12.52 21.68
N VAL A 165 0.02 12.46 20.67
CA VAL A 165 -1.30 11.85 20.79
C VAL A 165 -1.18 10.35 21.05
N ASP A 166 -0.46 9.63 20.19
CA ASP A 166 -0.25 8.18 20.36
C ASP A 166 0.29 7.90 21.75
N SER A 167 1.35 8.60 22.17
CA SER A 167 2.00 8.32 23.44
C SER A 167 1.13 8.63 24.66
N THR A 168 0.31 9.68 24.59
CA THR A 168 -0.61 10.04 25.66
C THR A 168 -1.73 9.00 25.77
N VAL A 169 -2.34 8.65 24.64
CA VAL A 169 -3.39 7.62 24.57
C VAL A 169 -2.83 6.26 24.98
N ALA A 170 -1.57 5.96 24.67
CA ALA A 170 -0.91 4.73 25.07
C ALA A 170 -0.82 4.54 26.59
N ARG A 171 -0.56 5.65 27.31
CA ARG A 171 -0.36 5.63 28.77
C ARG A 171 -1.65 5.79 29.57
N THR A 172 -2.67 6.40 28.97
CA THR A 172 -3.85 6.87 29.72
C THR A 172 -5.19 6.57 29.05
N GLY A 173 -5.17 6.04 27.82
CA GLY A 173 -6.36 5.85 27.01
C GLY A 173 -7.25 4.74 27.54
N THR A 174 -8.53 5.07 27.72
CA THR A 174 -9.57 4.09 28.06
C THR A 174 -10.12 3.48 26.79
N LEU A 175 -10.39 2.18 26.81
CA LEU A 175 -11.04 1.48 25.72
C LEU A 175 -12.45 2.05 25.45
N ARG A 176 -12.76 2.22 24.17
CA ARG A 176 -14.09 2.49 23.64
C ARG A 176 -14.40 1.54 22.48
N LEU A 177 -15.65 1.10 22.44
CA LEU A 177 -16.21 0.25 21.38
C LEU A 177 -17.17 1.09 20.54
N LEU A 178 -16.82 1.31 19.28
CA LEU A 178 -17.65 1.99 18.30
C LEU A 178 -18.48 0.97 17.52
N ASP A 179 -19.81 1.07 17.56
CA ASP A 179 -20.69 0.44 16.57
C ASP A 179 -20.74 1.32 15.31
N VAL A 180 -20.10 0.87 14.23
CA VAL A 180 -19.98 1.62 12.97
C VAL A 180 -21.33 1.82 12.27
N SER A 181 -22.30 0.93 12.51
CA SER A 181 -23.63 1.02 11.90
C SER A 181 -24.44 2.17 12.49
N THR A 182 -24.40 2.31 13.81
CA THR A 182 -25.15 3.35 14.54
C THR A 182 -24.34 4.62 14.75
N GLY A 183 -23.01 4.53 14.75
CA GLY A 183 -22.11 5.61 15.14
C GLY A 183 -22.00 5.81 16.65
N ARG A 184 -22.51 4.87 17.46
CA ARG A 184 -22.48 4.96 18.93
C ARG A 184 -21.18 4.37 19.47
N SER A 185 -20.50 5.12 20.31
CA SER A 185 -19.37 4.64 21.10
C SER A 185 -19.78 4.35 22.54
N THR A 186 -19.32 3.22 23.07
CA THR A 186 -19.49 2.82 24.47
C THR A 186 -18.12 2.72 25.12
N GLU A 187 -17.95 3.33 26.28
CA GLU A 187 -16.70 3.27 27.04
C GLU A 187 -16.63 2.01 27.91
N VAL A 188 -15.43 1.45 28.05
CA VAL A 188 -15.14 0.29 28.89
C VAL A 188 -14.06 0.69 29.92
N PRO A 189 -14.46 1.30 31.06
CA PRO A 189 -13.51 1.91 32.00
C PRO A 189 -12.52 0.92 32.62
N THR A 190 -12.92 -0.35 32.74
CA THR A 190 -12.10 -1.45 33.27
C THR A 190 -10.87 -1.75 32.41
N ALA A 191 -10.84 -1.32 31.15
CA ALA A 191 -9.72 -1.49 30.24
C ALA A 191 -8.97 -0.16 30.05
N THR A 192 -8.20 0.23 31.08
CA THR A 192 -7.38 1.45 31.09
C THR A 192 -6.02 1.19 31.74
N PRO A 193 -4.88 1.56 31.12
CA PRO A 193 -4.75 2.00 29.73
C PRO A 193 -4.88 0.83 28.75
N ALA A 194 -5.69 1.01 27.71
CA ALA A 194 -5.85 0.04 26.63
C ALA A 194 -4.68 0.15 25.65
N TRP A 195 -3.74 -0.80 25.74
CA TRP A 195 -2.53 -0.78 24.92
C TRP A 195 -2.80 -1.23 23.48
N THR A 196 -3.37 -2.41 23.30
CA THR A 196 -3.71 -2.99 22.00
C THR A 196 -4.95 -3.88 22.16
N ALA A 197 -5.57 -4.28 21.05
CA ALA A 197 -6.70 -5.19 21.08
C ALA A 197 -6.73 -6.14 19.87
N ALA A 198 -7.39 -7.27 20.05
CA ALA A 198 -7.75 -8.21 18.99
C ALA A 198 -9.15 -8.76 19.24
N PHE A 199 -10.04 -8.70 18.26
CA PHE A 199 -11.38 -9.28 18.38
C PHE A 199 -11.32 -10.80 18.26
N ALA A 200 -12.17 -11.47 19.04
CA ALA A 200 -12.44 -12.90 18.89
C ALA A 200 -13.11 -13.19 17.53
N PRO A 201 -12.95 -14.40 16.98
CA PRO A 201 -13.54 -14.76 15.69
C PRO A 201 -15.08 -14.68 15.66
N ASP A 202 -15.73 -14.84 16.81
CA ASP A 202 -17.18 -14.73 16.97
C ASP A 202 -17.71 -13.27 16.89
N SER A 203 -16.82 -12.27 16.85
CA SER A 203 -17.14 -10.84 16.89
C SER A 203 -17.88 -10.36 18.15
N GLY A 204 -18.14 -11.25 19.12
CA GLY A 204 -18.86 -10.95 20.37
C GLY A 204 -17.94 -10.58 21.52
N ARG A 205 -16.63 -10.83 21.37
CA ARG A 205 -15.60 -10.58 22.39
C ARG A 205 -14.34 -9.98 21.78
N LEU A 206 -13.50 -9.42 22.63
CA LEU A 206 -12.16 -8.96 22.29
C LEU A 206 -11.17 -9.16 23.43
N ALA A 207 -9.89 -9.36 23.09
CA ALA A 207 -8.77 -9.39 23.99
C ALA A 207 -8.17 -8.00 23.98
N VAL A 208 -8.05 -7.38 25.15
CA VAL A 208 -7.51 -6.02 25.30
C VAL A 208 -6.34 -6.09 26.25
N GLN A 209 -5.18 -5.66 25.78
CA GLN A 209 -4.00 -5.63 26.62
C GLN A 209 -4.07 -4.45 27.58
N VAL A 210 -3.99 -4.75 28.87
CA VAL A 210 -3.81 -3.78 29.96
C VAL A 210 -2.61 -4.26 30.77
N GLY A 211 -1.53 -3.48 30.78
CA GLY A 211 -0.26 -3.91 31.37
C GLY A 211 0.28 -5.19 30.69
N GLN A 212 0.49 -6.25 31.47
CA GLN A 212 0.97 -7.56 31.03
C GLN A 212 -0.14 -8.63 31.02
N GLU A 213 -1.39 -8.21 30.89
CA GLU A 213 -2.52 -9.13 30.79
C GLU A 213 -3.37 -8.79 29.57
N ALA A 214 -3.84 -9.83 28.89
CA ALA A 214 -4.91 -9.73 27.92
C ALA A 214 -6.25 -9.95 28.63
N HIS A 215 -7.02 -8.89 28.84
CA HIS A 215 -8.37 -8.97 29.38
C HIS A 215 -9.32 -9.39 28.28
N LEU A 216 -10.09 -10.45 28.52
CA LEU A 216 -11.15 -10.90 27.62
C LEU A 216 -12.43 -10.18 28.00
N ILE A 217 -12.98 -9.41 27.07
CA ILE A 217 -14.09 -8.49 27.32
C ILE A 217 -15.20 -8.77 26.30
N ASP A 218 -16.44 -8.81 26.77
CA ASP A 218 -17.65 -8.87 25.94
C ASP A 218 -17.99 -7.48 25.38
N LEU A 219 -18.78 -7.40 24.30
CA LEU A 219 -19.17 -6.12 23.69
C LEU A 219 -19.95 -5.18 24.63
N ASP A 220 -20.53 -5.69 25.71
CA ASP A 220 -21.21 -4.89 26.74
C ASP A 220 -20.26 -4.39 27.85
N GLY A 221 -18.95 -4.66 27.72
CA GLY A 221 -17.90 -4.24 28.63
C GLY A 221 -17.65 -5.19 29.80
N ARG A 222 -18.38 -6.31 29.92
CA ARG A 222 -18.12 -7.29 30.97
C ARG A 222 -16.84 -8.07 30.69
N GLY A 223 -16.01 -8.25 31.72
CA GLY A 223 -14.82 -9.10 31.65
C GLY A 223 -15.20 -10.58 31.81
N SER A 224 -14.68 -11.44 30.94
CA SER A 224 -14.88 -12.90 31.00
C SER A 224 -13.63 -13.67 31.47
N GLY A 225 -12.48 -13.01 31.62
CA GLY A 225 -11.23 -13.62 32.10
C GLY A 225 -9.99 -12.82 31.69
N THR A 226 -8.81 -13.32 32.07
CA THR A 226 -7.52 -12.76 31.67
C THR A 226 -6.56 -13.86 31.19
N VAL A 227 -5.64 -13.49 30.30
CA VAL A 227 -4.52 -14.34 29.87
C VAL A 227 -3.22 -13.57 30.11
N PRO A 228 -2.24 -14.12 30.86
CA PRO A 228 -0.98 -13.44 31.12
C PRO A 228 -0.14 -13.33 29.85
N ILE A 229 0.36 -12.13 29.57
CA ILE A 229 1.29 -11.85 28.48
C ILE A 229 2.71 -11.84 29.07
N PRO A 230 3.66 -12.62 28.52
CA PRO A 230 5.04 -12.59 28.98
C PRO A 230 5.67 -11.19 28.87
N GLY A 231 6.49 -10.84 29.85
CA GLY A 231 7.25 -9.58 29.86
C GLY A 231 8.04 -9.37 28.56
N GLY A 232 8.02 -8.15 28.04
CA GLY A 232 8.67 -7.79 26.76
C GLY A 232 7.82 -8.12 25.53
N ARG A 233 6.57 -8.58 25.70
CA ARG A 233 5.66 -8.92 24.60
C ARG A 233 4.33 -8.17 24.67
N GLU A 234 3.67 -8.08 23.54
CA GLU A 234 2.34 -7.48 23.37
C GLU A 234 1.47 -8.33 22.45
N LEU A 235 0.14 -8.18 22.54
CA LEU A 235 -0.75 -8.81 21.58
C LEU A 235 -0.48 -8.24 20.19
N ALA A 236 -0.45 -9.11 19.19
CA ALA A 236 -0.37 -8.67 17.81
C ALA A 236 -1.66 -7.90 17.46
N ALA A 237 -1.53 -6.59 17.23
CA ALA A 237 -2.67 -5.70 17.00
C ALA A 237 -3.52 -6.15 15.81
N GLY A 238 -4.86 -6.18 15.96
CA GLY A 238 -5.82 -6.48 14.90
C GLY A 238 -5.84 -7.91 14.35
N ALA A 239 -4.80 -8.72 14.58
CA ALA A 239 -4.67 -10.11 14.13
C ALA A 239 -4.32 -11.08 15.27
N GLY A 240 -4.35 -10.61 16.52
CA GLY A 240 -3.87 -11.35 17.67
C GLY A 240 -4.72 -12.53 18.10
N TRP A 241 -5.95 -12.71 17.62
CA TRP A 241 -6.80 -13.84 18.02
C TRP A 241 -6.88 -14.86 16.88
N SER A 242 -6.63 -16.14 17.19
CA SER A 242 -6.76 -17.22 16.20
C SER A 242 -8.21 -17.40 15.73
N PRO A 243 -8.43 -17.80 14.47
CA PRO A 243 -9.78 -17.88 13.90
C PRO A 243 -10.62 -19.03 14.48
N ASP A 244 -10.01 -19.99 15.16
CA ASP A 244 -10.68 -21.06 15.91
C ASP A 244 -10.91 -20.70 17.39
N GLY A 245 -10.46 -19.52 17.84
CA GLY A 245 -10.64 -19.03 19.19
C GLY A 245 -9.66 -19.58 20.23
N ARG A 246 -8.75 -20.48 19.86
CA ARG A 246 -7.93 -21.25 20.80
C ARG A 246 -6.73 -20.50 21.37
N PHE A 247 -6.14 -19.55 20.65
CA PHE A 247 -4.90 -18.90 21.07
C PHE A 247 -4.84 -17.40 20.73
N LEU A 248 -4.03 -16.68 21.52
CA LEU A 248 -3.62 -15.31 21.25
C LEU A 248 -2.19 -15.29 20.71
N ALA A 249 -1.96 -14.59 19.61
CA ALA A 249 -0.65 -14.29 19.05
C ALA A 249 -0.06 -13.04 19.70
N THR A 250 1.22 -13.13 20.07
CA THR A 250 2.00 -12.03 20.65
C THR A 250 3.28 -11.80 19.88
N VAL A 251 3.75 -10.56 19.91
CA VAL A 251 5.03 -10.11 19.32
C VAL A 251 5.85 -9.38 20.38
N PRO A 252 7.18 -9.29 20.24
CA PRO A 252 8.00 -8.44 21.08
C PRO A 252 7.60 -6.97 20.96
N TRP A 253 7.82 -6.17 22.00
CA TRP A 253 7.66 -4.72 21.89
C TRP A 253 8.63 -4.15 20.85
N ALA A 254 8.15 -3.18 20.08
CA ALA A 254 9.00 -2.40 19.19
C ALA A 254 9.78 -1.28 19.91
N ALA A 255 9.42 -0.97 21.16
CA ALA A 255 10.05 0.05 22.01
C ALA A 255 9.81 -0.24 23.51
N ASP A 256 9.49 0.78 24.31
CA ASP A 256 9.44 0.75 25.78
C ASP A 256 8.20 0.05 26.37
N GLY A 257 7.34 -0.51 25.51
CA GLY A 257 6.15 -1.25 25.91
C GLY A 257 5.07 -0.40 26.60
N PRO A 258 4.07 -1.07 27.23
CA PRO A 258 2.90 -0.43 27.83
C PRO A 258 3.18 0.67 28.86
N SER A 259 4.33 0.63 29.53
CA SER A 259 4.73 1.61 30.55
C SER A 259 5.41 2.86 29.98
N GLY A 260 6.10 2.76 28.85
CA GLY A 260 6.82 3.91 28.26
C GLY A 260 5.95 4.79 27.35
N GLY A 261 4.88 4.22 26.80
CA GLY A 261 3.95 4.95 25.93
C GLY A 261 4.43 5.14 24.49
N ASN A 262 5.65 4.72 24.13
CA ASN A 262 6.04 4.62 22.74
C ASN A 262 5.63 3.24 22.21
N THR A 263 4.62 3.19 21.33
CA THR A 263 4.20 1.93 20.73
C THR A 263 5.11 1.49 19.60
N ASN A 264 5.68 2.45 18.86
CA ASN A 264 6.36 2.18 17.60
C ASN A 264 5.48 1.32 16.64
N HIS A 265 4.14 1.39 16.75
CA HIS A 265 3.24 0.62 15.87
C HIS A 265 3.23 1.15 14.44
N SER A 266 3.68 2.40 14.24
CA SER A 266 3.84 3.04 12.93
C SER A 266 5.27 2.98 12.38
N VAL A 267 5.99 1.89 12.63
CA VAL A 267 7.40 1.77 12.24
C VAL A 267 7.57 1.21 10.82
N PHE A 268 8.65 1.65 10.17
CA PHE A 268 9.13 1.03 8.94
C PHE A 268 9.33 -0.47 9.14
N LEU A 269 8.87 -1.27 8.17
CA LEU A 269 8.91 -2.73 8.24
C LEU A 269 10.34 -3.27 8.07
N SER A 270 11.20 -3.07 9.07
CA SER A 270 12.65 -3.36 9.01
C SER A 270 13.17 -4.27 10.13
N LEU A 271 12.42 -4.42 11.23
CA LEU A 271 12.79 -5.33 12.32
C LEU A 271 12.12 -6.67 12.12
N THR A 272 12.91 -7.74 12.33
CA THR A 272 12.44 -9.11 12.23
C THR A 272 12.34 -9.68 13.63
N VAL A 273 11.19 -10.27 13.95
CA VAL A 273 10.77 -10.77 15.26
C VAL A 273 10.13 -12.15 15.17
N ASP A 274 9.76 -12.71 16.31
CA ASP A 274 8.99 -13.95 16.42
C ASP A 274 7.53 -13.70 16.82
N VAL A 275 6.64 -14.57 16.36
CA VAL A 275 5.24 -14.62 16.82
C VAL A 275 5.07 -15.82 17.74
N GLN A 276 4.61 -15.59 18.98
CA GLN A 276 4.36 -16.63 19.98
C GLN A 276 2.88 -16.72 20.30
N PHE A 277 2.45 -17.89 20.79
CA PHE A 277 1.04 -18.19 21.04
C PHE A 277 0.78 -18.45 22.52
N LEU A 278 -0.27 -17.82 23.04
CA LEU A 278 -0.79 -18.02 24.39
C LEU A 278 -2.11 -18.78 24.29
N ALA A 279 -2.27 -19.86 25.06
CA ALA A 279 -3.52 -20.61 25.06
C ALA A 279 -4.63 -19.82 25.75
N ILE A 280 -5.79 -19.73 25.09
CA ILE A 280 -7.07 -19.37 25.72
C ILE A 280 -7.78 -20.67 26.11
N THR A 281 -7.89 -21.59 25.13
CA THR A 281 -8.49 -22.91 25.31
C THR A 281 -7.73 -23.95 24.48
N GLY A 282 -7.43 -25.09 25.10
CA GLY A 282 -6.78 -26.21 24.43
C GLY A 282 -5.26 -26.07 24.34
N THR A 283 -4.57 -27.19 24.59
CA THR A 283 -3.13 -27.37 24.47
C THR A 283 -2.87 -28.55 23.53
N PRO A 284 -1.67 -28.67 22.92
CA PRO A 284 -0.51 -27.77 23.01
C PRO A 284 -0.71 -26.46 22.21
N VAL A 285 0.10 -25.44 22.52
CA VAL A 285 0.22 -24.23 21.71
C VAL A 285 1.16 -24.48 20.53
N PRO A 286 0.96 -23.82 19.37
CA PRO A 286 1.88 -23.94 18.25
C PRO A 286 3.29 -23.42 18.58
N GLU A 287 4.30 -23.96 17.88
CA GLU A 287 5.68 -23.44 17.95
C GLU A 287 5.77 -21.99 17.46
N PRO A 288 6.67 -21.16 18.01
CA PRO A 288 6.84 -19.77 17.60
C PRO A 288 7.22 -19.64 16.11
N VAL A 289 6.58 -18.70 15.42
CA VAL A 289 6.90 -18.39 14.02
C VAL A 289 8.01 -17.34 13.96
N GLN A 290 9.18 -17.77 13.50
CA GLN A 290 10.36 -16.91 13.35
C GLN A 290 10.30 -16.07 12.06
N ASP A 291 11.25 -15.15 11.92
CA ASP A 291 11.49 -14.32 10.73
C ASP A 291 10.30 -13.45 10.27
N VAL A 292 9.52 -12.96 11.22
CA VAL A 292 8.32 -12.16 10.96
C VAL A 292 8.63 -10.69 11.12
N VAL A 293 8.29 -9.88 10.13
CA VAL A 293 8.32 -8.42 10.27
C VAL A 293 7.02 -7.91 10.88
N GLN A 294 5.88 -8.49 10.48
CA GLN A 294 4.56 -8.16 11.02
C GLN A 294 3.59 -9.32 10.81
N LEU A 295 2.73 -9.61 11.79
CA LEU A 295 1.57 -10.48 11.60
C LEU A 295 0.44 -9.68 10.93
N LEU A 296 -0.08 -10.16 9.81
CA LEU A 296 -1.09 -9.45 9.01
C LEU A 296 -2.49 -10.06 9.06
N GLY A 297 -2.61 -11.31 9.53
CA GLY A 297 -3.89 -12.00 9.67
C GLY A 297 -3.80 -13.51 9.43
N TRP A 298 -4.96 -14.16 9.42
CA TRP A 298 -5.10 -15.61 9.36
C TRP A 298 -5.86 -16.04 8.10
N ARG A 299 -5.39 -17.10 7.45
CA ARG A 299 -6.14 -17.79 6.37
C ARG A 299 -6.95 -18.94 6.92
N SER A 300 -6.47 -19.57 8.00
CA SER A 300 -7.17 -20.62 8.74
C SER A 300 -6.57 -20.73 10.14
N ALA A 301 -7.05 -21.65 10.97
CA ALA A 301 -6.49 -21.91 12.31
C ALA A 301 -5.00 -22.28 12.27
N ASP A 302 -4.58 -22.96 11.19
CA ASP A 302 -3.23 -23.48 11.03
C ASP A 302 -2.41 -22.72 9.97
N SER A 303 -2.90 -21.57 9.48
CA SER A 303 -2.19 -20.79 8.46
C SER A 303 -2.38 -19.29 8.66
N MET A 304 -1.25 -18.57 8.71
CA MET A 304 -1.20 -17.12 8.85
C MET A 304 -0.50 -16.44 7.68
N VAL A 305 -0.82 -15.17 7.47
CA VAL A 305 -0.09 -14.29 6.56
C VAL A 305 0.76 -13.33 7.38
N VAL A 306 2.04 -13.31 7.07
CA VAL A 306 3.04 -12.44 7.69
C VAL A 306 3.76 -11.61 6.64
N ALA A 307 4.20 -10.42 7.03
CA ALA A 307 5.21 -9.69 6.29
C ALA A 307 6.59 -10.28 6.64
N THR A 308 7.43 -10.50 5.64
CA THR A 308 8.82 -10.97 5.79
C THR A 308 9.75 -10.09 4.96
N THR A 309 11.02 -10.01 5.34
CA THR A 309 12.06 -9.35 4.54
C THR A 309 13.15 -10.35 4.15
N ASN A 310 13.87 -10.09 3.07
CA ASN A 310 15.08 -10.83 2.71
C ASN A 310 16.34 -10.03 3.08
N ASP A 311 17.53 -10.62 2.87
CA ASP A 311 18.81 -9.98 3.16
C ASP A 311 19.03 -8.65 2.40
N ALA A 312 18.33 -8.46 1.28
CA ALA A 312 18.35 -7.23 0.50
C ALA A 312 17.32 -6.17 0.98
N GLY A 313 16.60 -6.44 2.08
CA GLY A 313 15.56 -5.55 2.62
C GLY A 313 14.26 -5.53 1.81
N GLN A 314 14.03 -6.52 0.95
CA GLN A 314 12.83 -6.58 0.12
C GLN A 314 11.67 -7.24 0.86
N LEU A 315 10.62 -6.46 1.07
CA LEU A 315 9.41 -6.91 1.74
C LEU A 315 8.60 -7.89 0.88
N SER A 316 8.09 -8.94 1.50
CA SER A 316 7.19 -9.93 0.91
C SER A 316 6.04 -10.25 1.86
N LEU A 317 4.91 -10.67 1.30
CA LEU A 317 3.80 -11.29 2.02
C LEU A 317 3.97 -12.81 1.92
N THR A 318 4.00 -13.49 3.05
CA THR A 318 4.29 -14.92 3.14
C THR A 318 3.20 -15.61 3.95
N GLU A 319 2.63 -16.67 3.39
CA GLU A 319 1.80 -17.62 4.12
C GLU A 319 2.70 -18.58 4.89
N VAL A 320 2.41 -18.80 6.17
CA VAL A 320 3.12 -19.73 7.04
C VAL A 320 2.11 -20.72 7.61
N ALA A 321 2.31 -22.00 7.33
CA ALA A 321 1.54 -23.07 7.95
C ALA A 321 2.14 -23.42 9.32
N LEU A 322 1.30 -23.47 10.34
CA LEU A 322 1.68 -23.86 11.69
C LEU A 322 2.01 -25.36 11.76
N GLY A 323 2.90 -25.73 12.67
CA GLY A 323 3.35 -27.11 12.87
C GLY A 323 4.36 -27.61 11.84
N ALA A 324 4.06 -27.48 10.54
CA ALA A 324 4.98 -27.88 9.47
C ALA A 324 6.06 -26.83 9.16
N GLY A 325 5.83 -25.57 9.55
CA GLY A 325 6.74 -24.46 9.28
C GLY A 325 6.89 -24.11 7.80
N THR A 326 6.06 -24.69 6.93
CA THR A 326 6.13 -24.46 5.48
C THR A 326 5.76 -23.02 5.17
N ARG A 327 6.61 -22.34 4.40
CA ARG A 327 6.43 -20.96 3.99
C ARG A 327 6.14 -20.87 2.49
N ARG A 328 5.16 -20.06 2.10
CA ARG A 328 4.82 -19.77 0.70
C ARG A 328 4.73 -18.26 0.50
N THR A 329 5.60 -17.70 -0.34
CA THR A 329 5.47 -16.29 -0.73
C THR A 329 4.18 -16.09 -1.55
N LEU A 330 3.32 -15.20 -1.07
CA LEU A 330 2.08 -14.80 -1.73
C LEU A 330 2.28 -13.57 -2.62
N SER A 331 3.10 -12.61 -2.19
CA SER A 331 3.35 -11.38 -2.93
C SER A 331 4.69 -10.77 -2.58
N ARG A 332 5.28 -9.99 -3.48
CA ARG A 332 6.51 -9.23 -3.26
C ARG A 332 6.29 -7.76 -3.52
N PHE A 333 6.88 -6.89 -2.71
CA PHE A 333 6.89 -5.46 -2.96
C PHE A 333 8.02 -5.07 -3.90
N ASP A 334 7.76 -4.12 -4.80
CA ASP A 334 8.80 -3.47 -5.58
C ASP A 334 9.49 -2.37 -4.75
N THR A 335 10.28 -2.77 -3.75
CA THR A 335 11.01 -1.84 -2.88
C THR A 335 12.26 -1.22 -3.54
N GLY A 336 12.56 -1.60 -4.79
CA GLY A 336 13.63 -0.98 -5.60
C GLY A 336 13.24 0.37 -6.21
N SER A 337 12.00 0.82 -6.01
CA SER A 337 11.56 2.15 -6.44
C SER A 337 12.30 3.24 -5.67
N THR A 338 12.79 4.24 -6.39
CA THR A 338 13.39 5.42 -5.77
C THR A 338 12.35 6.52 -5.55
N CYS A 339 12.43 7.15 -4.39
CA CYS A 339 11.69 8.30 -3.94
C CYS A 339 12.63 9.52 -3.87
N GLU A 340 12.09 10.70 -3.56
CA GLU A 340 12.87 11.92 -3.31
C GLU A 340 13.77 12.30 -4.51
N LEU A 341 13.18 12.33 -5.71
CA LEU A 341 13.87 12.57 -6.99
C LEU A 341 15.02 11.58 -7.28
N GLY A 342 14.96 10.37 -6.72
CA GLY A 342 15.95 9.33 -6.95
C GLY A 342 17.03 9.24 -5.87
N THR A 343 16.96 10.05 -4.82
CA THR A 343 17.99 10.11 -3.78
C THR A 343 17.84 8.99 -2.74
N GLN A 344 16.66 8.39 -2.62
CA GLN A 344 16.36 7.41 -1.58
C GLN A 344 15.43 6.30 -2.05
N ASN A 345 15.39 5.20 -1.30
CA ASN A 345 14.44 4.12 -1.55
C ASN A 345 13.07 4.45 -0.92
N CYS A 346 12.00 4.09 -1.63
CA CYS A 346 10.66 4.15 -1.08
C CYS A 346 10.45 3.00 -0.09
N GLN A 347 9.87 3.30 1.07
CA GLN A 347 9.65 2.35 2.15
C GLN A 347 8.15 2.08 2.35
N VAL A 348 7.83 0.88 2.82
CA VAL A 348 6.47 0.44 3.18
C VAL A 348 6.32 0.47 4.70
N PHE A 349 5.18 0.96 5.17
CA PHE A 349 4.81 1.06 6.59
C PHE A 349 3.28 0.94 6.75
N ASP A 350 2.79 0.76 7.97
CA ASP A 350 1.36 0.62 8.31
C ASP A 350 0.61 -0.39 7.43
N LEU A 351 1.27 -1.51 7.12
CA LEU A 351 0.72 -2.53 6.24
C LEU A 351 -0.41 -3.30 6.95
N GLN A 352 -1.55 -3.37 6.28
CA GLN A 352 -2.75 -4.07 6.73
C GLN A 352 -3.34 -4.87 5.58
N LEU A 353 -3.93 -6.02 5.91
CA LEU A 353 -4.75 -6.80 4.99
C LEU A 353 -6.20 -6.79 5.43
N ALA A 354 -7.12 -6.88 4.47
CA ALA A 354 -8.53 -7.10 4.76
C ALA A 354 -8.72 -8.53 5.29
N THR A 355 -8.67 -8.69 6.61
CA THR A 355 -8.57 -9.99 7.31
C THR A 355 -9.73 -10.93 6.97
N GLY A 356 -10.93 -10.40 6.79
CA GLY A 356 -12.11 -11.18 6.38
C GLY A 356 -12.05 -11.73 4.95
N LEU A 357 -11.08 -11.30 4.13
CA LEU A 357 -10.86 -11.81 2.78
C LEU A 357 -9.76 -12.89 2.70
N LEU A 358 -8.97 -13.06 3.77
CA LEU A 358 -7.82 -13.95 3.76
C LEU A 358 -8.17 -15.44 3.62
N PRO A 359 -9.25 -15.98 4.22
CA PRO A 359 -9.61 -17.39 4.05
C PRO A 359 -9.83 -17.80 2.59
N ASP A 360 -10.46 -16.92 1.81
CA ASP A 360 -10.76 -17.16 0.39
C ASP A 360 -9.71 -16.55 -0.57
N LEU A 361 -8.63 -15.98 -0.02
CA LEU A 361 -7.66 -15.23 -0.82
C LEU A 361 -6.95 -16.16 -1.81
N THR A 362 -6.90 -15.70 -3.06
CA THR A 362 -6.13 -16.28 -4.15
C THR A 362 -4.92 -15.40 -4.51
N VAL A 363 -3.85 -16.00 -5.01
CA VAL A 363 -2.74 -15.24 -5.60
C VAL A 363 -2.96 -15.17 -7.10
N ARG A 364 -2.86 -13.98 -7.69
CA ARG A 364 -2.98 -13.75 -9.13
C ARG A 364 -1.69 -13.16 -9.69
N GLU A 365 -1.42 -13.44 -10.95
CA GLU A 365 -0.33 -12.79 -11.68
C GLU A 365 -0.58 -11.28 -11.78
N ALA A 366 0.40 -10.48 -11.37
CA ALA A 366 0.30 -9.02 -11.41
C ALA A 366 0.22 -8.51 -12.85
N GLY A 367 -0.91 -7.92 -13.20
CA GLY A 367 -1.11 -7.21 -14.46
C GLY A 367 -0.59 -5.76 -14.43
N ARG A 368 -0.90 -5.01 -15.49
CA ARG A 368 -0.58 -3.57 -15.54
C ARG A 368 -1.30 -2.82 -14.41
N PRO A 369 -0.58 -2.07 -13.53
CA PRO A 369 -1.18 -1.36 -12.42
C PRO A 369 -2.23 -0.34 -12.90
N ARG A 370 -3.47 -0.49 -12.44
CA ARG A 370 -4.57 0.43 -12.76
C ARG A 370 -4.60 1.55 -11.74
N ARG A 371 -3.93 2.65 -12.05
CA ARG A 371 -3.78 3.82 -11.16
C ARG A 371 -4.91 4.85 -11.25
N GLY A 372 -5.84 4.68 -12.19
CA GLY A 372 -6.95 5.62 -12.40
C GLY A 372 -6.53 6.84 -13.24
N PRO A 373 -7.43 7.82 -13.40
CA PRO A 373 -7.14 9.02 -14.19
C PRO A 373 -6.09 9.89 -13.51
N TRP A 374 -5.23 10.52 -14.32
CA TRP A 374 -4.25 11.49 -13.84
C TRP A 374 -4.93 12.70 -13.20
N PRO A 375 -4.21 13.42 -12.30
CA PRO A 375 -4.67 14.70 -11.80
C PRO A 375 -5.05 15.65 -12.95
N ALA A 376 -6.18 16.34 -12.82
CA ALA A 376 -6.63 17.31 -13.84
C ALA A 376 -5.60 18.42 -14.06
N THR A 377 -4.89 18.82 -13.00
CA THR A 377 -3.79 19.80 -13.01
C THR A 377 -2.66 19.41 -13.94
N LEU A 378 -2.41 18.11 -14.15
CA LEU A 378 -1.42 17.61 -15.11
C LEU A 378 -2.06 17.32 -16.47
N THR A 379 -3.29 16.81 -16.47
CA THR A 379 -3.97 16.37 -17.70
C THR A 379 -4.32 17.55 -18.60
N ILE A 380 -4.81 18.67 -18.04
CA ILE A 380 -5.25 19.83 -18.82
C ILE A 380 -4.08 20.51 -19.56
N PRO A 381 -2.95 20.86 -18.90
CA PRO A 381 -1.82 21.47 -19.60
C PRO A 381 -1.21 20.54 -20.65
N VAL A 382 -1.06 19.25 -20.35
CA VAL A 382 -0.54 18.28 -21.33
C VAL A 382 -1.47 18.18 -22.54
N ALA A 383 -2.78 18.09 -22.33
CA ALA A 383 -3.75 18.08 -23.42
C ALA A 383 -3.71 19.38 -24.24
N ALA A 384 -3.63 20.55 -23.59
CA ALA A 384 -3.51 21.84 -24.25
C ALA A 384 -2.23 21.92 -25.11
N THR A 385 -1.10 21.45 -24.59
CA THR A 385 0.18 21.40 -25.31
C THR A 385 0.11 20.47 -26.52
N VAL A 386 -0.47 19.28 -26.38
CA VAL A 386 -0.65 18.33 -27.49
C VAL A 386 -1.55 18.92 -28.57
N VAL A 387 -2.68 19.53 -28.20
CA VAL A 387 -3.60 20.20 -29.14
C VAL A 387 -2.91 21.38 -29.82
N GLY A 388 -2.17 22.20 -29.07
CA GLY A 388 -1.40 23.32 -29.60
C GLY A 388 -0.34 22.86 -30.61
N ALA A 389 0.42 21.81 -30.29
CA ALA A 389 1.41 21.21 -31.20
C ALA A 389 0.76 20.63 -32.46
N ALA A 390 -0.38 19.94 -32.32
CA ALA A 390 -1.15 19.41 -33.46
C ALA A 390 -1.66 20.54 -34.36
N LEU A 391 -2.17 21.64 -33.78
CA LEU A 391 -2.61 22.83 -34.53
C LEU A 391 -1.44 23.52 -35.25
N LEU A 392 -0.26 23.61 -34.62
CA LEU A 392 0.94 24.16 -35.24
C LEU A 392 1.44 23.30 -36.40
N LEU A 393 1.48 21.97 -36.23
CA LEU A 393 1.81 21.03 -37.30
C LEU A 393 0.81 21.11 -38.46
N TRP A 394 -0.48 21.15 -38.15
CA TRP A 394 -1.54 21.30 -39.15
C TRP A 394 -1.42 22.62 -39.91
N ARG A 395 -1.15 23.74 -39.22
CA ARG A 395 -0.86 25.03 -39.86
C ARG A 395 0.37 24.97 -40.74
N ARG A 396 1.44 24.30 -40.31
CA ARG A 396 2.68 24.15 -41.10
C ARG A 396 2.46 23.31 -42.36
N MET A 397 1.67 22.24 -42.28
CA MET A 397 1.30 21.41 -43.44
C MET A 397 0.32 22.10 -44.40
N ARG A 398 -0.48 23.06 -43.90
CA ARG A 398 -1.44 23.84 -44.71
C ARG A 398 -0.91 25.19 -45.17
N ARG A 399 0.33 25.57 -44.86
CA ARG A 399 0.95 26.74 -45.48
C ARG A 399 0.98 26.47 -46.99
N PRO A 400 0.33 27.29 -47.83
CA PRO A 400 0.46 27.14 -49.27
C PRO A 400 1.94 27.26 -49.60
N LEU A 401 2.46 26.31 -50.37
CA LEU A 401 3.77 26.46 -51.00
C LEU A 401 3.76 27.82 -51.71
N ALA A 402 4.74 28.66 -51.42
CA ALA A 402 4.89 29.93 -52.12
C ALA A 402 4.89 29.66 -53.64
N PRO A 403 4.24 30.51 -54.45
CA PRO A 403 4.39 30.44 -55.90
C PRO A 403 5.85 30.81 -56.22
N GLY A 404 6.71 29.80 -56.33
CA GLY A 404 8.16 29.97 -56.52
C GLY A 404 8.94 28.66 -56.43
N ASP A 405 8.50 27.69 -55.61
CA ASP A 405 9.22 26.42 -55.41
C ASP A 405 8.66 25.21 -56.19
N ARG A 406 7.88 25.47 -57.25
CA ARG A 406 7.49 24.40 -58.20
C ARG A 406 8.60 24.02 -59.19
N ILE A 407 9.79 24.64 -59.12
CA ILE A 407 10.94 24.30 -59.97
C ILE A 407 12.18 24.09 -59.10
N ARG A 408 12.16 23.10 -58.21
CA ARG A 408 13.36 22.44 -57.64
C ARG A 408 13.06 21.09 -57.00
N ARG A 409 12.09 20.37 -57.57
CA ARG A 409 11.80 18.95 -57.24
C ARG A 409 11.53 18.12 -58.50
N TYR A 410 12.17 18.50 -59.61
CA TYR A 410 12.21 17.76 -60.88
C TYR A 410 13.61 17.74 -61.52
N GLN A 411 14.67 18.08 -60.76
CA GLN A 411 16.09 18.00 -61.19
C GLN A 411 16.92 17.19 -60.18
N SER A 412 16.40 16.05 -59.75
CA SER A 412 17.17 15.03 -59.00
C SER A 412 16.63 13.62 -59.26
N ILE A 413 16.00 13.40 -60.41
CA ILE A 413 15.60 12.07 -60.92
C ILE A 413 16.10 11.88 -62.39
N HIS A 414 16.97 12.76 -62.90
CA HIS A 414 17.56 12.62 -64.23
C HIS A 414 19.09 12.57 -64.30
N ASP A 415 19.79 12.63 -63.17
CA ASP A 415 21.27 12.48 -63.14
C ASP A 415 21.76 11.10 -62.65
N ASP A 416 20.88 10.15 -62.34
CA ASP A 416 21.27 8.77 -61.93
C ASP A 416 20.86 7.68 -62.95
N LEU A 417 20.42 8.06 -64.17
CA LEU A 417 20.12 7.11 -65.26
C LEU A 417 21.08 7.19 -66.44
N ALA A 418 22.26 7.79 -66.26
CA ALA A 418 23.29 7.82 -67.30
C ALA A 418 24.62 7.28 -66.79
N HIS A 419 24.65 6.06 -66.25
CA HIS A 419 25.80 5.15 -66.35
C HIS A 419 25.38 3.70 -66.08
N VAL A 420 24.67 3.10 -67.06
CA VAL A 420 24.65 1.64 -67.23
C VAL A 420 25.61 1.31 -68.36
N GLN A 421 26.87 1.05 -68.02
CA GLN A 421 27.70 0.20 -68.88
C GLN A 421 27.44 -1.26 -68.52
N VAL A 422 26.86 -1.97 -69.48
CA VAL A 422 26.78 -3.42 -69.48
C VAL A 422 28.19 -3.95 -69.76
N VAL A 423 28.83 -4.57 -68.77
CA VAL A 423 29.94 -5.50 -68.97
C VAL A 423 29.41 -6.91 -68.70
N PRO A 424 29.42 -7.83 -69.68
CA PRO A 424 28.92 -9.18 -69.48
C PRO A 424 29.97 -10.06 -68.80
N GLY A 425 29.54 -10.82 -67.80
CA GLY A 425 30.26 -12.01 -67.32
C GLY A 425 30.93 -11.85 -65.96
N LYS A 426 30.21 -12.20 -64.89
CA LYS A 426 30.65 -13.16 -63.86
C LYS A 426 29.56 -13.34 -62.82
N VAL A 427 29.12 -14.58 -62.67
CA VAL A 427 28.28 -15.06 -61.58
C VAL A 427 29.20 -15.24 -60.37
N GLU A 428 28.91 -14.55 -59.27
CA GLU A 428 29.42 -14.94 -57.95
C GLU A 428 28.38 -14.62 -56.87
N VAL A 429 27.89 -15.71 -56.27
CA VAL A 429 26.94 -15.74 -55.17
C VAL A 429 27.73 -15.65 -53.86
N TYR A 430 27.47 -14.66 -53.00
CA TYR A 430 27.78 -14.77 -51.57
C TYR A 430 26.77 -14.02 -50.70
N GLY A 431 26.06 -14.78 -49.86
CA GLY A 431 25.14 -14.27 -48.86
C GLY A 431 25.85 -13.53 -47.73
N ARG A 432 25.21 -12.51 -47.17
CA ARG A 432 25.66 -11.85 -45.94
C ARG A 432 24.73 -12.17 -44.78
N ARG A 433 25.35 -12.89 -43.84
CA ARG A 433 24.95 -13.08 -42.45
C ARG A 433 24.90 -11.75 -41.69
N THR A 434 23.99 -11.75 -40.72
CA THR A 434 23.97 -11.00 -39.45
C THR A 434 25.35 -10.64 -38.89
N THR A 435 25.52 -9.39 -38.48
CA THR A 435 26.61 -8.96 -37.58
C THR A 435 26.04 -8.51 -36.24
N ALA A 436 26.32 -9.33 -35.23
CA ALA A 436 26.25 -9.01 -33.81
C ALA A 436 27.39 -8.06 -33.43
N TRP A 437 27.14 -7.21 -32.43
CA TRP A 437 28.18 -6.39 -31.80
C TRP A 437 28.89 -7.19 -30.71
N VAL A 438 30.17 -7.45 -30.92
CA VAL A 438 31.13 -7.91 -29.91
C VAL A 438 32.01 -6.72 -29.54
N ARG A 439 32.15 -6.41 -28.26
CA ARG A 439 33.17 -5.50 -27.71
C ARG A 439 34.14 -6.31 -26.83
N GLN A 440 35.33 -6.56 -27.34
CA GLN A 440 36.59 -6.73 -26.61
C GLN A 440 37.57 -5.79 -27.34
N GLY A 441 38.46 -5.00 -26.74
CA GLY A 441 39.27 -5.17 -25.53
C GLY A 441 40.72 -4.98 -25.98
N CYS A 442 41.43 -3.96 -25.47
CA CYS A 442 42.88 -3.84 -25.60
C CYS A 442 43.44 -3.18 -24.33
N GLY A 443 44.29 -3.91 -23.59
CA GLY A 443 45.04 -3.47 -22.41
C GLY A 443 46.23 -2.57 -22.80
N SER A 444 47.21 -2.23 -21.97
CA SER A 444 47.59 -2.59 -20.60
C SER A 444 48.80 -1.70 -20.23
N ARG A 445 48.95 -1.25 -18.98
CA ARG A 445 50.28 -0.95 -18.40
C ARG A 445 50.29 -1.32 -16.91
N ARG A 446 51.21 -2.23 -16.57
CA ARG A 446 51.56 -2.71 -15.22
C ARG A 446 52.42 -1.67 -14.49
N VAL A 447 52.17 -1.48 -13.20
CA VAL A 447 53.17 -1.00 -12.22
C VAL A 447 53.19 -2.03 -11.08
N ARG A 448 54.40 -2.51 -10.74
CA ARG A 448 54.69 -3.54 -9.73
C ARG A 448 54.64 -2.98 -8.30
N PRO A 449 54.42 -3.83 -7.28
CA PRO A 449 54.38 -3.45 -5.87
C PRO A 449 55.80 -3.42 -5.24
N ARG A 450 55.96 -2.64 -4.17
CA ARG A 450 57.18 -2.59 -3.35
C ARG A 450 56.80 -2.73 -1.86
N GLU A 451 56.93 -3.93 -1.32
CA GLU A 451 57.24 -4.20 0.10
C GLU A 451 58.72 -3.82 0.36
N GLN A 452 59.26 -3.51 1.54
CA GLN A 452 58.90 -3.66 2.95
C GLN A 452 59.89 -2.76 3.73
N ARG A 453 59.51 -2.21 4.91
CA ARG A 453 60.41 -2.12 6.08
C ARG A 453 59.66 -1.69 7.34
N SER A 454 59.65 -2.62 8.30
CA SER A 454 59.26 -2.53 9.71
C SER A 454 60.36 -1.94 10.59
N VAL A 455 60.03 -1.11 11.58
CA VAL A 455 60.79 -0.90 12.84
C VAL A 455 59.80 -0.57 13.98
N PRO A 456 59.99 -1.09 15.22
CA PRO A 456 58.97 -1.07 16.28
C PRO A 456 59.14 0.06 17.32
N ARG A 457 58.06 0.39 18.05
CA ARG A 457 58.10 1.08 19.36
C ARG A 457 57.05 0.44 20.27
N ARG A 458 57.47 -0.40 21.23
CA ARG A 458 57.77 -0.10 22.65
C ARG A 458 56.51 0.15 23.49
N THR A 459 56.19 -0.86 24.28
CA THR A 459 55.47 -0.83 25.55
C THR A 459 56.19 0.01 26.59
N SER A 460 55.44 0.75 27.41
CA SER A 460 55.83 1.04 28.80
C SER A 460 54.60 1.35 29.67
N ARG A 461 54.45 0.49 30.69
CA ARG A 461 53.84 0.66 32.01
C ARG A 461 52.35 0.95 32.14
#